data_AF-A0A7R9MGH8-F1
#
_entry.id   AF-A0A7R9MGH8-F1
#
_cell.length_a   1.000
_cell.length_b   1.000
_cell.length_c   1.000
_cell.angle_alpha   90.00
_cell.angle_beta   90.00
_cell.angle_gamma   90.00
#
_symmetry.space_group_name_H-M   'P 1'
#
loop_
_entity.id
_entity.type
_entity.pdbx_description
1 polymer ?
#
loop_
_entity_poly.entity_id
_entity_poly.type
_entity_poly.pdbx_seq_one_letter_code
_entity_poly.pdbx_strand_id
1 'polypeptide(L)'
;SGYTDAEKRYNVSITFDRCKITSVTCSCDTKDIFWCQHVVALALYRIRNASSVLLRVPISETLLQLDRQQLQKLLQYLIAEHHTEVLPTAQKLADEILQTRSIINKIAGAPDPTAGACAEDEHSWHLDEEQVSEQVRSYLSQGGYYNANKQLNALFAKVKEMLRAKDSNGARMLRLITEQFLADPRLPIWRSQGTPMTDKCRQLWDQLGALWVCVVLNPHSTHSEKHHWRALLERWSRLHVCPLEDADFRPLSVNSRRRIQIFDSSDEEEEEADRSRSNSSSRLHLGTRRSSNTTNSSLPRTIFHRALEASHLEWDDSHLRFILEHDGPVVIYEPHSSDTFNYQGYPLWNGMSLLLLYALHTIFHN
;
A
#
# COMPACT_ATOMS: atom_id res chain seq x y z
N SER A 1 2.69 50.80 7.11
CA SER A 1 3.26 50.18 5.90
C SER A 1 2.68 48.78 5.79
N GLY A 2 1.62 48.62 4.99
CA GLY A 2 0.95 47.34 4.82
C GLY A 2 1.74 46.47 3.86
N TYR A 3 2.28 45.36 4.35
CA TYR A 3 2.78 44.29 3.50
C TYR A 3 1.59 43.69 2.75
N THR A 4 1.38 44.12 1.52
CA THR A 4 0.60 43.37 0.55
C THR A 4 1.46 42.17 0.18
N ASP A 5 1.19 41.03 0.81
CA ASP A 5 1.74 39.76 0.33
C ASP A 5 1.26 39.59 -1.11
N ALA A 6 2.18 39.62 -2.07
CA ALA A 6 1.85 39.54 -3.48
C ALA A 6 1.08 38.24 -3.71
N GLU A 7 -0.11 38.34 -4.30
CA GLU A 7 -0.99 37.21 -4.56
C GLU A 7 -0.24 36.15 -5.38
N LYS A 8 0.25 35.10 -4.73
CA LYS A 8 1.04 34.05 -5.37
C LYS A 8 0.15 33.29 -6.35
N ARG A 9 0.52 33.34 -7.62
CA ARG A 9 -0.14 32.57 -8.68
C ARG A 9 0.54 31.23 -8.84
N TYR A 10 -0.27 30.18 -8.93
CA TYR A 10 0.19 28.82 -9.19
C TYR A 10 -0.39 28.33 -10.50
N ASN A 11 0.45 27.76 -11.35
CA ASN A 11 0.04 27.12 -12.58
C ASN A 11 -0.29 25.65 -12.26
N VAL A 12 -1.51 25.24 -12.59
CA VAL A 12 -2.00 23.89 -12.33
C VAL A 12 -2.56 23.30 -13.62
N SER A 13 -2.13 22.09 -13.96
CA SER A 13 -2.70 21.31 -15.06
C SER A 13 -3.21 19.98 -14.52
N ILE A 14 -4.37 19.56 -15.02
CA ILE A 14 -4.98 18.28 -14.66
C ILE A 14 -5.44 17.62 -15.95
N THR A 15 -5.02 16.37 -16.16
CA THR A 15 -5.48 15.53 -17.27
C THR A 15 -6.53 14.57 -16.76
N PHE A 16 -7.62 14.43 -17.53
CA PHE A 16 -8.71 13.53 -17.22
C PHE A 16 -8.83 12.47 -18.31
N ASP A 17 -9.09 11.23 -17.93
CA ASP A 17 -9.55 10.17 -18.82
C ASP A 17 -10.63 9.35 -18.10
N ARG A 18 -11.73 9.05 -18.79
CA ARG A 18 -12.86 8.23 -18.27
C ARG A 18 -13.24 8.57 -16.82
N CYS A 19 -13.44 9.87 -16.55
CA CYS A 19 -13.78 10.45 -15.25
C CYS A 19 -12.72 10.26 -14.13
N LYS A 20 -11.50 9.86 -14.47
CA LYS A 20 -10.36 9.74 -13.56
C LYS A 20 -9.34 10.82 -13.86
N ILE A 21 -8.71 11.35 -12.83
CA ILE A 21 -7.54 12.20 -12.98
C ILE A 21 -6.35 11.28 -13.24
N THR A 22 -5.72 11.38 -14.41
CA THR A 22 -4.61 10.51 -14.83
C THR A 22 -3.24 11.16 -14.64
N SER A 23 -3.17 12.49 -14.70
CA SER A 23 -1.95 13.23 -14.36
C SER A 23 -2.29 14.62 -13.81
N VAL A 24 -1.37 15.12 -12.98
CA VAL A 24 -1.49 16.42 -12.34
C VAL A 24 -0.11 17.08 -12.35
N THR A 25 -0.06 18.37 -12.65
CA THR A 25 1.12 19.20 -12.42
C THR A 25 0.72 20.48 -11.70
N CYS A 26 1.49 20.88 -10.70
CA CYS A 26 1.24 22.12 -9.97
C CYS A 26 2.58 22.80 -9.68
N SER A 27 2.68 24.10 -9.93
CA SER A 27 3.90 24.89 -9.68
C SER A 27 4.10 25.27 -8.20
N CYS A 28 3.52 24.52 -7.26
CA CYS A 28 3.67 24.77 -5.83
C CYS A 28 4.68 23.81 -5.21
N ASP A 29 5.30 24.22 -4.10
CA ASP A 29 6.30 23.40 -3.40
C ASP A 29 5.68 22.31 -2.50
N THR A 30 4.36 22.14 -2.52
CA THR A 30 3.67 21.15 -1.68
C THR A 30 3.99 19.73 -2.16
N LYS A 31 4.74 19.00 -1.34
CA LYS A 31 5.08 17.59 -1.56
C LYS A 31 4.20 16.64 -0.74
N ASP A 32 2.88 16.75 -0.81
CA ASP A 32 1.97 15.76 -0.22
C ASP A 32 1.78 14.58 -1.20
N ILE A 33 1.67 13.33 -0.71
CA ILE A 33 1.39 12.13 -1.53
C ILE A 33 0.13 12.31 -2.37
N PHE A 34 -0.79 13.16 -1.91
CA PHE A 34 -2.05 13.45 -2.58
C PHE A 34 -2.03 14.85 -3.20
N TRP A 35 -3.14 15.18 -3.84
CA TRP A 35 -3.32 16.46 -4.48
C TRP A 35 -3.21 17.62 -3.49
N CYS A 36 -2.38 18.61 -3.85
CA CYS A 36 -2.33 19.86 -3.11
C CYS A 36 -3.66 20.63 -3.23
N GLN A 37 -3.87 21.61 -2.35
CA GLN A 37 -5.08 22.43 -2.34
C GLN A 37 -5.39 23.10 -3.69
N HIS A 38 -4.37 23.44 -4.49
CA HIS A 38 -4.55 24.09 -5.79
C HIS A 38 -5.15 23.13 -6.84
N VAL A 39 -4.72 21.87 -6.81
CA VAL A 39 -5.26 20.80 -7.67
C VAL A 39 -6.70 20.50 -7.27
N VAL A 40 -6.96 20.38 -5.97
CA VAL A 40 -8.33 20.19 -5.44
C VAL A 40 -9.22 21.37 -5.84
N ALA A 41 -8.73 22.61 -5.72
CA ALA A 41 -9.47 23.80 -6.11
C ALA A 41 -9.82 23.80 -7.60
N LEU A 42 -8.86 23.46 -8.48
CA LEU A 42 -9.10 23.38 -9.92
C LEU A 42 -10.09 22.26 -10.28
N ALA A 43 -9.97 21.08 -9.66
CA ALA A 43 -10.91 19.98 -9.84
C ALA A 43 -12.34 20.38 -9.40
N LEU A 44 -12.49 21.00 -8.23
CA LEU A 44 -13.78 21.50 -7.74
C LEU A 44 -14.34 22.61 -8.64
N TYR A 45 -13.50 23.50 -9.14
CA TYR A 45 -13.90 24.54 -10.09
C TYR A 45 -14.45 23.93 -11.38
N ARG A 46 -13.77 22.91 -11.93
CA ARG A 46 -14.21 22.19 -13.14
C ARG A 46 -15.56 21.50 -12.92
N ILE A 47 -15.77 20.87 -11.76
CA ILE A 47 -17.02 20.18 -11.39
C ILE A 47 -18.17 21.19 -11.28
N ARG A 48 -17.96 22.31 -10.57
CA ARG A 48 -19.00 23.32 -10.32
C ARG A 48 -19.35 24.12 -11.56
N ASN A 49 -18.38 24.34 -12.45
CA ASN A 49 -18.56 25.14 -13.66
C ASN A 49 -18.44 24.27 -14.91
N ALA A 50 -19.17 23.15 -14.95
CA ALA A 50 -19.05 22.14 -15.99
C ALA A 50 -19.28 22.68 -17.42
N SER A 51 -20.16 23.68 -17.56
CA SER A 51 -20.54 24.29 -18.84
C SER A 51 -19.71 25.52 -19.24
N SER A 52 -18.94 26.13 -18.33
CA SER A 52 -18.15 27.33 -18.65
C SER A 52 -16.78 26.99 -19.24
N VAL A 53 -16.28 25.77 -19.00
CA VAL A 53 -14.98 25.32 -19.51
C VAL A 53 -15.13 24.88 -20.96
N LEU A 54 -14.57 25.68 -21.86
CA LEU A 54 -14.55 25.39 -23.29
C LEU A 54 -13.69 24.15 -23.55
N LEU A 55 -14.33 23.09 -24.06
CA LEU A 55 -13.66 21.88 -24.51
C LEU A 55 -13.12 22.10 -25.92
N ARG A 56 -11.82 21.84 -26.11
CA ARG A 56 -11.17 21.86 -27.42
C ARG A 56 -10.93 20.44 -27.87
N VAL A 57 -11.00 20.21 -29.18
CA VAL A 57 -10.48 18.98 -29.80
C VAL A 57 -8.96 18.89 -29.58
N PRO A 58 -8.38 17.70 -29.73
CA PRO A 58 -6.93 17.55 -29.71
C PRO A 58 -6.27 18.55 -30.66
N ILE A 59 -5.10 19.07 -30.29
CA ILE A 59 -4.41 20.08 -31.06
C ILE A 59 -3.99 19.56 -32.42
N SER A 60 -3.73 18.26 -32.57
CA SER A 60 -3.52 17.60 -33.87
C SER A 60 -4.68 17.86 -34.84
N GLU A 61 -5.93 17.78 -34.38
CA GLU A 61 -7.11 18.07 -35.21
C GLU A 61 -7.14 19.55 -35.63
N THR A 62 -6.72 20.45 -34.75
CA THR A 62 -6.59 21.87 -35.09
C THR A 62 -5.48 22.09 -36.11
N LEU A 63 -4.31 21.45 -35.93
CA LEU A 63 -3.16 21.54 -36.84
C LEU A 63 -3.48 21.01 -38.24
N LEU A 64 -4.30 19.95 -38.35
CA LEU A 64 -4.75 19.39 -39.63
C LEU A 64 -5.62 20.37 -40.45
N GLN A 65 -6.29 21.29 -39.78
CA GLN A 65 -7.13 22.30 -40.44
C GLN A 65 -6.33 23.52 -40.93
N LEU A 66 -5.07 23.68 -40.51
CA LEU A 66 -4.23 24.81 -40.86
C LEU A 66 -3.48 24.58 -42.16
N ASP A 67 -3.43 25.60 -43.02
CA ASP A 67 -2.59 25.58 -44.21
C ASP A 67 -1.09 25.77 -43.88
N ARG A 68 -0.22 25.60 -44.87
CA ARG A 68 1.24 25.75 -44.71
C ARG A 68 1.64 27.11 -44.13
N GLN A 69 1.02 28.21 -44.58
CA GLN A 69 1.38 29.55 -44.13
C GLN A 69 0.91 29.78 -42.68
N GLN A 70 -0.26 29.27 -42.33
CA GLN A 70 -0.81 29.30 -40.99
C GLN A 70 0.01 28.46 -40.02
N LEU A 71 0.44 27.26 -40.41
CA LEU A 71 1.34 26.41 -39.62
C LEU A 71 2.69 27.08 -39.40
N GLN A 72 3.28 27.67 -40.44
CA GLN A 72 4.53 28.42 -40.32
C GLN A 72 4.37 29.60 -39.35
N LYS A 73 3.27 30.35 -39.46
CA LYS A 73 2.95 31.45 -38.56
C LYS A 73 2.78 30.95 -37.12
N LEU A 74 2.01 29.89 -36.89
CA LEU A 74 1.83 29.29 -35.57
C LEU A 74 3.18 28.96 -34.91
N LEU A 75 4.08 28.30 -35.64
CA LEU A 75 5.41 27.94 -35.13
C LEU A 75 6.27 29.18 -34.82
N GLN A 76 6.24 30.20 -35.68
CA GLN A 76 6.96 31.45 -35.45
C GLN A 76 6.47 32.17 -34.18
N TYR A 77 5.16 32.23 -33.96
CA TYR A 77 4.59 32.84 -32.77
C TYR A 77 4.86 32.00 -31.51
N LEU A 78 4.82 30.67 -31.60
CA LEU A 78 5.16 29.78 -30.48
C LEU A 78 6.63 29.98 -30.04
N ILE A 79 7.55 30.07 -31.00
CA ILE A 79 8.96 30.35 -30.71
C ILE A 79 9.09 31.75 -30.10
N ALA A 80 8.43 32.77 -30.65
CA ALA A 80 8.51 34.12 -30.10
C ALA A 80 8.03 34.18 -28.63
N GLU A 81 6.92 33.51 -28.31
CA GLU A 81 6.30 33.51 -26.99
C GLU A 81 7.08 32.69 -25.95
N HIS A 82 7.61 31.52 -26.33
CA HIS A 82 8.30 30.59 -25.43
C HIS A 82 9.76 30.32 -25.80
N HIS A 83 10.47 31.33 -26.37
CA HIS A 83 11.83 31.16 -26.90
C HIS A 83 12.83 30.59 -25.89
N THR A 84 12.68 30.89 -24.60
CA THR A 84 13.57 30.37 -23.56
C THR A 84 13.42 28.86 -23.32
N GLU A 85 12.22 28.32 -23.52
CA GLU A 85 11.90 26.91 -23.21
C GLU A 85 11.93 26.03 -24.46
N VAL A 86 11.50 26.57 -25.60
CA VAL A 86 11.23 25.78 -26.82
C VAL A 86 12.37 25.85 -27.82
N LEU A 87 13.18 26.91 -27.85
CA LEU A 87 14.16 27.15 -28.93
C LEU A 87 15.18 26.00 -29.11
N PRO A 88 15.83 25.46 -28.06
CA PRO A 88 16.77 24.35 -28.22
C PRO A 88 16.10 23.11 -28.84
N THR A 89 14.88 22.80 -28.39
CA THR A 89 14.08 21.67 -28.88
C THR A 89 13.63 21.90 -30.32
N ALA A 90 13.16 23.10 -30.65
CA ALA A 90 12.74 23.47 -32.00
C ALA A 90 13.88 23.40 -33.00
N GLN A 91 15.08 23.87 -32.63
CA GLN A 91 16.27 23.78 -33.49
C GLN A 91 16.65 22.32 -33.76
N LYS A 92 16.70 21.49 -32.69
CA LYS A 92 16.97 20.05 -32.83
C LYS A 92 15.97 19.37 -33.77
N LEU A 93 14.68 19.63 -33.61
CA LEU A 93 13.64 19.06 -34.46
C LEU A 93 13.76 19.54 -35.90
N ALA A 94 14.06 20.82 -36.13
CA ALA A 94 14.28 21.36 -37.47
C ALA A 94 15.46 20.67 -38.17
N ASP A 95 16.58 20.50 -37.46
CA ASP A 95 17.77 19.82 -37.98
C ASP A 95 17.47 18.35 -38.32
N GLU A 96 16.70 17.64 -37.49
CA GLU A 96 16.28 16.26 -37.74
C GLU A 96 15.33 16.15 -38.94
N ILE A 97 14.38 17.08 -39.10
CA ILE A 97 13.44 17.08 -40.24
C ILE A 97 14.18 17.37 -41.56
N LEU A 98 15.16 18.27 -41.55
CA LEU A 98 15.98 18.57 -42.73
C LEU A 98 16.85 17.38 -43.17
N GLN A 99 17.17 16.46 -42.25
CA GLN A 99 17.89 15.24 -42.56
C GLN A 99 16.96 14.16 -43.13
N THR A 100 17.10 13.85 -44.43
CA THR A 100 16.22 12.90 -45.14
C THR A 100 16.17 11.49 -44.55
N ARG A 101 17.22 11.05 -43.83
CA ARG A 101 17.32 9.69 -43.24
C ARG A 101 16.86 9.60 -41.79
N SER A 102 16.41 10.71 -41.19
CA SER A 102 15.99 10.74 -39.79
C SER A 102 14.74 9.90 -39.54
N ILE A 103 14.57 9.46 -38.30
CA ILE A 103 13.42 8.64 -37.89
C ILE A 103 12.13 9.47 -37.94
N ILE A 104 12.21 10.76 -37.64
CA ILE A 104 11.06 11.68 -37.66
C ILE A 104 10.39 11.74 -39.04
N ASN A 105 11.15 11.60 -40.13
CA ASN A 105 10.64 11.56 -41.50
C ASN A 105 10.07 10.19 -41.91
N LYS A 106 10.25 9.14 -41.10
CA LYS A 106 9.71 7.79 -41.34
C LYS A 106 8.33 7.59 -40.71
N ILE A 107 7.96 8.44 -39.76
CA ILE A 107 6.68 8.40 -39.05
C ILE A 107 5.77 9.52 -39.57
N ALA A 108 4.47 9.27 -39.62
CA ALA A 108 3.50 10.25 -40.14
C ALA A 108 3.34 11.49 -39.25
N GLY A 109 3.64 11.36 -37.96
CA GLY A 109 3.55 12.45 -36.99
C GLY A 109 3.95 11.98 -35.58
N ALA A 110 4.22 12.96 -34.71
CA ALA A 110 4.44 12.70 -33.28
C ALA A 110 3.11 12.42 -32.56
N PRO A 111 3.12 11.65 -31.45
CA PRO A 111 1.92 11.46 -30.63
C PRO A 111 1.44 12.82 -30.08
N ASP A 112 0.14 13.08 -30.18
CA ASP A 112 -0.46 14.31 -29.68
C ASP A 112 -0.71 14.21 -28.16
N PRO A 113 -0.07 15.04 -27.32
CA PRO A 113 -0.27 15.01 -25.87
C PRO A 113 -1.67 15.44 -25.42
N THR A 114 -2.45 16.06 -26.31
CA THR A 114 -3.83 16.51 -26.06
C THR A 114 -4.89 15.55 -26.60
N ALA A 115 -4.49 14.46 -27.29
CA ALA A 115 -5.39 13.47 -27.84
C ALA A 115 -5.99 12.49 -26.80
N GLY A 116 -5.51 12.56 -25.55
CA GLY A 116 -5.91 11.63 -24.50
C GLY A 116 -5.40 10.21 -24.76
N ALA A 117 -5.80 9.27 -23.90
CA ALA A 117 -5.43 7.87 -24.02
C ALA A 117 -6.37 7.11 -24.97
N CYS A 118 -5.89 6.01 -25.55
CA CYS A 118 -6.70 5.11 -26.38
C CYS A 118 -7.78 4.42 -25.52
N ALA A 119 -8.90 4.02 -26.12
CA ALA A 119 -9.98 3.30 -25.43
C ALA A 119 -9.53 2.00 -24.75
N GLU A 120 -8.50 1.35 -25.30
CA GLU A 120 -7.94 0.10 -24.77
C GLU A 120 -6.87 0.34 -23.68
N ASP A 121 -6.40 1.57 -23.50
CA ASP A 121 -5.39 1.89 -22.49
C ASP A 121 -5.97 1.76 -21.08
N GLU A 122 -5.15 1.25 -20.16
CA GLU A 122 -5.50 1.16 -18.74
C GLU A 122 -5.60 2.57 -18.14
N HIS A 123 -6.73 2.86 -17.50
CA HIS A 123 -7.01 4.16 -16.90
C HIS A 123 -7.06 4.01 -15.37
N SER A 124 -5.95 4.26 -14.69
CA SER A 124 -5.88 4.34 -13.23
C SER A 124 -5.97 5.78 -12.75
N TRP A 125 -6.40 5.99 -11.51
CA TRP A 125 -6.20 7.29 -10.86
C TRP A 125 -4.70 7.62 -10.80
N HIS A 126 -4.36 8.90 -10.83
CA HIS A 126 -2.98 9.36 -10.69
C HIS A 126 -2.41 9.01 -9.30
N LEU A 127 -1.21 8.42 -9.28
CA LEU A 127 -0.43 8.14 -8.07
C LEU A 127 1.05 8.43 -8.37
N ASP A 128 1.66 9.34 -7.62
CA ASP A 128 3.09 9.63 -7.72
C ASP A 128 3.89 8.59 -6.92
N GLU A 129 4.42 7.58 -7.63
CA GLU A 129 5.14 6.48 -6.99
C GLU A 129 6.45 6.91 -6.31
N GLU A 130 7.13 7.90 -6.88
CA GLU A 130 8.41 8.40 -6.35
C GLU A 130 8.16 9.14 -5.04
N GLN A 131 7.15 10.01 -5.02
CA GLN A 131 6.78 10.77 -3.84
C GLN A 131 6.27 9.89 -2.70
N VAL A 132 5.45 8.87 -3.00
CA VAL A 132 5.02 7.87 -2.01
C VAL A 132 6.24 7.17 -1.40
N SER A 133 7.16 6.74 -2.25
CA SER A 133 8.37 6.04 -1.81
C SER A 133 9.27 6.93 -0.95
N GLU A 134 9.48 8.19 -1.35
CA GLU A 134 10.30 9.16 -0.60
C GLU A 134 9.68 9.50 0.76
N GLN A 135 8.36 9.74 0.81
CA GLN A 135 7.68 10.02 2.07
C GLN A 135 7.71 8.83 3.03
N VAL A 136 7.40 7.61 2.57
CA VAL A 136 7.45 6.41 3.44
C VAL A 136 8.87 6.20 3.97
N ARG A 137 9.89 6.35 3.11
CA ARG A 137 11.30 6.29 3.52
C ARG A 137 11.64 7.33 4.58
N SER A 138 11.15 8.57 4.41
CA SER A 138 11.32 9.65 5.38
C SER A 138 10.66 9.33 6.72
N TYR A 139 9.44 8.77 6.73
CA TYR A 139 8.78 8.35 7.97
C TYR A 139 9.52 7.20 8.67
N LEU A 140 10.07 6.26 7.92
CA LEU A 140 10.85 5.15 8.49
C LEU A 140 12.21 5.60 9.05
N SER A 141 12.88 6.56 8.40
CA SER A 141 14.20 7.06 8.81
C SER A 141 14.17 7.98 10.03
N GLN A 142 13.04 8.66 10.29
CA GLN A 142 12.86 9.60 11.39
C GLN A 142 12.89 8.99 12.82
N GLY A 143 13.16 7.68 12.97
CA GLY A 143 13.53 7.07 14.24
C GLY A 143 12.53 7.25 15.38
N GLY A 144 11.54 6.36 15.49
CA GLY A 144 10.88 6.06 16.78
C GLY A 144 9.89 7.08 17.37
N TYR A 145 9.61 8.21 16.73
CA TYR A 145 8.64 9.16 17.27
C TYR A 145 7.19 8.80 16.87
N TYR A 146 6.28 8.90 17.84
CA TYR A 146 4.83 8.71 17.73
C TYR A 146 4.21 9.29 16.44
N ASN A 147 4.75 10.42 15.97
CA ASN A 147 4.30 11.11 14.76
C ASN A 147 4.51 10.31 13.48
N ALA A 148 5.66 9.65 13.30
CA ALA A 148 5.93 8.83 12.11
C ALA A 148 4.99 7.63 12.02
N ASN A 149 4.74 6.96 13.15
CA ASN A 149 3.76 5.87 13.24
C ASN A 149 2.34 6.36 12.90
N LYS A 150 1.96 7.55 13.37
CA LYS A 150 0.65 8.14 13.03
C LYS A 150 0.52 8.38 11.53
N GLN A 151 1.57 8.90 10.87
CA GLN A 151 1.56 9.11 9.41
C GLN A 151 1.49 7.78 8.64
N LEU A 152 2.26 6.77 9.04
CA LEU A 152 2.21 5.44 8.42
C LEU A 152 0.83 4.78 8.57
N ASN A 153 0.22 4.87 9.76
CA ASN A 153 -1.16 4.40 9.97
C ASN A 153 -2.16 5.17 9.10
N ALA A 154 -1.96 6.48 8.89
CA ALA A 154 -2.79 7.26 7.98
C ALA A 154 -2.64 6.80 6.52
N LEU A 155 -1.44 6.40 6.09
CA LEU A 155 -1.21 5.79 4.77
C LEU A 155 -1.93 4.44 4.64
N PHE A 156 -1.87 3.59 5.67
CA PHE A 156 -2.64 2.34 5.69
C PHE A 156 -4.16 2.58 5.65
N ALA A 157 -4.66 3.57 6.36
CA ALA A 157 -6.06 3.97 6.27
C ALA A 157 -6.44 4.39 4.84
N LYS A 158 -5.58 5.17 4.17
CA LYS A 158 -5.76 5.57 2.77
C LYS A 158 -5.76 4.36 1.82
N VAL A 159 -4.84 3.42 1.99
CA VAL A 159 -4.84 2.15 1.22
C VAL A 159 -6.15 1.40 1.41
N LYS A 160 -6.67 1.29 2.64
CA LYS A 160 -7.98 0.65 2.89
C LYS A 160 -9.11 1.34 2.15
N GLU A 161 -9.16 2.67 2.18
CA GLU A 161 -10.16 3.44 1.45
C GLU A 161 -10.06 3.25 -0.06
N MET A 162 -8.84 3.17 -0.61
CA MET A 162 -8.61 2.89 -2.03
C MET A 162 -9.09 1.49 -2.41
N LEU A 163 -8.78 0.48 -1.59
CA LEU A 163 -9.26 -0.90 -1.80
C LEU A 163 -10.79 -0.96 -1.72
N ARG A 164 -11.40 -0.26 -0.76
CA ARG A 164 -12.85 -0.14 -0.62
C ARG A 164 -13.51 0.54 -1.83
N ALA A 165 -12.88 1.58 -2.35
CA ALA A 165 -13.32 2.29 -3.55
C ALA A 165 -13.03 1.52 -4.86
N LYS A 166 -12.47 0.31 -4.78
CA LYS A 166 -12.03 -0.52 -5.93
C LYS A 166 -11.03 0.21 -6.83
N ASP A 167 -10.19 1.05 -6.22
CA ASP A 167 -9.09 1.73 -6.91
C ASP A 167 -7.88 0.80 -6.97
N SER A 168 -7.39 0.52 -8.19
CA SER A 168 -6.20 -0.29 -8.44
C SER A 168 -4.94 0.29 -7.78
N ASN A 169 -4.94 1.59 -7.48
CA ASN A 169 -3.87 2.23 -6.73
C ASN A 169 -3.75 1.74 -5.29
N GLY A 170 -4.78 1.15 -4.68
CA GLY A 170 -4.68 0.60 -3.32
C GLY A 170 -3.58 -0.46 -3.23
N ALA A 171 -3.57 -1.42 -4.15
CA ALA A 171 -2.54 -2.46 -4.23
C ALA A 171 -1.17 -1.88 -4.63
N ARG A 172 -1.14 -0.94 -5.58
CA ARG A 172 0.10 -0.27 -6.01
C ARG A 172 0.76 0.53 -4.89
N MET A 173 -0.01 1.30 -4.13
CA MET A 173 0.47 2.07 -2.99
C MET A 173 0.98 1.14 -1.88
N LEU A 174 0.28 0.03 -1.61
CA LEU A 174 0.74 -0.97 -0.64
C LEU A 174 2.06 -1.63 -1.05
N ARG A 175 2.26 -1.91 -2.35
CA ARG A 175 3.56 -2.35 -2.89
C ARG A 175 4.68 -1.39 -2.54
N LEU A 176 4.50 -0.10 -2.84
CA LEU A 176 5.52 0.93 -2.57
C LEU A 176 5.84 1.04 -1.08
N ILE A 177 4.82 1.03 -0.22
CA ILE A 177 5.00 1.02 1.24
C ILE A 177 5.82 -0.21 1.64
N THR A 178 5.46 -1.39 1.15
CA THR A 178 6.13 -2.66 1.47
C THR A 178 7.58 -2.68 1.04
N GLU A 179 7.89 -2.19 -0.16
CA GLU A 179 9.26 -2.06 -0.66
C GLU A 179 10.10 -1.14 0.24
N GLN A 180 9.55 0.00 0.68
CA GLN A 180 10.27 0.89 1.60
C GLN A 180 10.45 0.28 3.00
N PHE A 181 9.46 -0.47 3.51
CA PHE A 181 9.59 -1.20 4.77
C PHE A 181 10.70 -2.25 4.72
N LEU A 182 10.78 -3.01 3.62
CA LEU A 182 11.83 -4.03 3.40
C LEU A 182 13.21 -3.41 3.17
N ALA A 183 13.27 -2.17 2.66
CA ALA A 183 14.51 -1.41 2.47
C ALA A 183 15.01 -0.72 3.76
N ASP A 184 14.33 -0.88 4.89
CA ASP A 184 14.74 -0.27 6.16
C ASP A 184 16.08 -0.84 6.64
N PRO A 185 17.14 0.00 6.78
CA PRO A 185 18.47 -0.45 7.18
C PRO A 185 18.52 -1.04 8.60
N ARG A 186 17.47 -0.86 9.41
CA ARG A 186 17.38 -1.45 10.75
C ARG A 186 17.03 -2.94 10.75
N LEU A 187 16.36 -3.45 9.71
CA LEU A 187 15.97 -4.86 9.63
C LEU A 187 17.17 -5.83 9.66
N PRO A 188 18.25 -5.61 8.87
CA PRO A 188 19.46 -6.42 8.97
C PRO A 188 20.12 -6.36 10.36
N ILE A 189 20.07 -5.20 11.02
CA ILE A 189 20.69 -4.98 12.33
C ILE A 189 19.92 -5.73 13.43
N TRP A 190 18.59 -5.59 13.46
CA TRP A 190 17.75 -6.33 14.41
C TRP A 190 17.92 -7.84 14.25
N ARG A 191 18.08 -8.31 13.00
CA ARG A 191 18.31 -9.72 12.74
C ARG A 191 19.69 -10.20 13.20
N SER A 192 20.75 -9.45 12.92
CA SER A 192 22.12 -9.86 13.28
C SER A 192 22.41 -9.78 14.78
N GLN A 193 21.82 -8.80 15.47
CA GLN A 193 22.00 -8.56 16.91
C GLN A 193 20.95 -9.28 17.77
N GLY A 194 19.92 -9.89 17.16
CA GLY A 194 18.80 -10.49 17.88
C GLY A 194 17.99 -9.49 18.69
N THR A 195 18.05 -8.20 18.33
CA THR A 195 17.30 -7.14 19.02
C THR A 195 15.82 -7.31 18.72
N PRO A 196 14.94 -7.43 19.73
CA PRO A 196 13.51 -7.53 19.48
C PRO A 196 13.00 -6.23 18.90
N MET A 197 12.19 -6.35 17.84
CA MET A 197 11.46 -5.22 17.26
C MET A 197 10.43 -4.68 18.26
N THR A 198 10.26 -3.37 18.31
CA THR A 198 9.25 -2.74 19.19
C THR A 198 7.83 -3.18 18.84
N ASP A 199 6.94 -3.26 19.83
CA ASP A 199 5.54 -3.67 19.63
C ASP A 199 4.82 -2.80 18.59
N LYS A 200 5.09 -1.49 18.58
CA LYS A 200 4.51 -0.55 17.61
C LYS A 200 4.96 -0.85 16.17
N CYS A 201 6.23 -1.19 15.98
CA CYS A 201 6.74 -1.54 14.66
C CYS A 201 6.16 -2.89 14.20
N ARG A 202 5.96 -3.84 15.13
CA ARG A 202 5.26 -5.10 14.83
C ARG A 202 3.83 -4.87 14.37
N GLN A 203 3.07 -4.02 15.07
CA GLN A 203 1.71 -3.67 14.68
C GLN A 203 1.63 -3.10 13.24
N LEU A 204 2.63 -2.34 12.79
CA LEU A 204 2.68 -1.86 11.41
C LEU A 204 2.90 -3.01 10.41
N TRP A 205 3.78 -3.96 10.72
CA TRP A 205 3.99 -5.16 9.90
C TRP A 205 2.74 -6.07 9.87
N ASP A 206 2.06 -6.22 11.00
CA ASP A 206 0.81 -6.99 11.10
C ASP A 206 -0.29 -6.35 10.25
N GLN A 207 -0.44 -5.02 10.33
CA GLN A 207 -1.38 -4.28 9.48
C GLN A 207 -1.01 -4.43 7.99
N LEU A 208 0.27 -4.32 7.65
CA LEU A 208 0.75 -4.47 6.28
C LEU A 208 0.43 -5.88 5.75
N GLY A 209 0.68 -6.93 6.53
CA GLY A 209 0.33 -8.31 6.20
C GLY A 209 -1.17 -8.49 6.00
N ALA A 210 -1.99 -7.92 6.88
CA ALA A 210 -3.45 -7.95 6.76
C ALA A 210 -3.95 -7.26 5.47
N LEU A 211 -3.37 -6.12 5.10
CA LEU A 211 -3.72 -5.44 3.85
C LEU A 211 -3.36 -6.27 2.61
N TRP A 212 -2.24 -7.01 2.63
CA TRP A 212 -1.91 -7.92 1.55
C TRP A 212 -2.90 -9.08 1.42
N VAL A 213 -3.43 -9.58 2.54
CA VAL A 213 -4.53 -10.56 2.53
C VAL A 213 -5.76 -9.95 1.82
N CYS A 214 -6.11 -8.69 2.10
CA CYS A 214 -7.20 -8.01 1.39
C CYS A 214 -6.94 -7.90 -0.12
N VAL A 215 -5.71 -7.57 -0.52
CA VAL A 215 -5.34 -7.42 -1.94
C VAL A 215 -5.46 -8.75 -2.69
N VAL A 216 -4.91 -9.84 -2.15
CA VAL A 216 -4.92 -11.15 -2.84
C VAL A 216 -6.31 -11.78 -2.87
N LEU A 217 -7.12 -11.52 -1.83
CA LEU A 217 -8.50 -11.98 -1.78
C LEU A 217 -9.43 -11.14 -2.65
N ASN A 218 -9.06 -9.94 -3.09
CA ASN A 218 -9.96 -9.07 -3.86
C ASN A 218 -10.68 -9.83 -5.01
N PRO A 219 -12.02 -9.94 -4.97
CA PRO A 219 -12.80 -10.71 -5.96
C PRO A 219 -12.78 -10.04 -7.33
N HIS A 220 -12.51 -8.73 -7.39
CA HIS A 220 -12.51 -7.95 -8.63
C HIS A 220 -11.14 -7.86 -9.30
N SER A 221 -10.09 -8.39 -8.68
CA SER A 221 -8.76 -8.44 -9.27
C SER A 221 -8.67 -9.53 -10.33
N THR A 222 -8.01 -9.22 -11.45
CA THR A 222 -7.77 -10.16 -12.53
C THR A 222 -6.85 -11.29 -12.09
N HIS A 223 -6.92 -12.45 -12.75
CA HIS A 223 -6.02 -13.57 -12.47
C HIS A 223 -4.54 -13.20 -12.68
N SER A 224 -4.26 -12.33 -13.66
CA SER A 224 -2.91 -11.81 -13.93
C SER A 224 -2.37 -11.00 -12.75
N GLU A 225 -3.18 -10.08 -12.20
CA GLU A 225 -2.82 -9.31 -11.01
C GLU A 225 -2.61 -10.20 -9.79
N LYS A 226 -3.50 -11.17 -9.55
CA LYS A 226 -3.35 -12.11 -8.42
C LYS A 226 -2.05 -12.92 -8.52
N HIS A 227 -1.71 -13.40 -9.71
CA HIS A 227 -0.44 -14.10 -9.95
C HIS A 227 0.75 -13.17 -9.74
N HIS A 228 0.68 -11.92 -10.23
CA HIS A 228 1.72 -10.91 -10.02
C HIS A 228 1.95 -10.61 -8.53
N TRP A 229 0.89 -10.38 -7.75
CA TRP A 229 1.00 -10.13 -6.31
C TRP A 229 1.54 -11.35 -5.56
N ARG A 230 1.12 -12.57 -5.91
CA ARG A 230 1.66 -13.80 -5.34
C ARG A 230 3.17 -13.92 -5.57
N ALA A 231 3.62 -13.71 -6.80
CA ALA A 231 5.05 -13.77 -7.14
C ALA A 231 5.88 -12.75 -6.33
N LEU A 232 5.35 -11.55 -6.10
CA LEU A 232 6.00 -10.54 -5.25
C LEU A 232 6.06 -10.97 -3.78
N LEU A 233 4.95 -11.47 -3.22
CA LEU A 233 4.90 -11.97 -1.84
C LEU A 233 5.87 -13.15 -1.62
N GLU A 234 6.00 -14.06 -2.59
CA GLU A 234 6.97 -15.16 -2.54
C GLU A 234 8.42 -14.65 -2.57
N ARG A 235 8.69 -13.64 -3.40
CA ARG A 235 10.00 -13.01 -3.44
C ARG A 235 10.33 -12.34 -2.11
N TRP A 236 9.38 -11.60 -1.53
CA TRP A 236 9.57 -10.91 -0.26
C TRP A 236 9.68 -11.87 0.92
N SER A 237 8.92 -12.97 0.94
CA SER A 237 9.00 -13.96 2.01
C SER A 237 10.34 -14.70 2.06
N ARG A 238 11.02 -14.84 0.91
CA ARG A 238 12.37 -15.41 0.81
C ARG A 238 13.49 -14.44 1.19
N LEU A 239 13.19 -13.15 1.38
CA LEU A 239 14.20 -12.19 1.83
C LEU A 239 14.60 -12.51 3.28
N HIS A 240 15.90 -12.70 3.51
CA HIS A 240 16.44 -13.01 4.85
C HIS A 240 16.16 -11.94 5.91
N VAL A 241 15.81 -10.72 5.50
CA VAL A 241 15.46 -9.58 6.37
C VAL A 241 13.98 -9.52 6.72
N CYS A 242 13.13 -10.36 6.12
CA CYS A 242 11.68 -10.31 6.30
C CYS A 242 11.30 -10.72 7.74
N PRO A 243 10.49 -9.91 8.44
CA PRO A 243 10.05 -10.25 9.81
C PRO A 243 9.22 -11.52 9.88
N LEU A 244 9.33 -12.20 11.03
CA LEU A 244 8.58 -13.42 11.34
C LEU A 244 7.19 -13.08 11.91
N GLU A 245 6.21 -13.93 11.62
CA GLU A 245 4.83 -13.80 12.10
C GLU A 245 4.75 -13.96 13.63
N ASP A 246 5.52 -14.90 14.20
CA ASP A 246 5.62 -15.15 15.63
C ASP A 246 7.06 -14.93 16.11
N ALA A 247 7.38 -13.74 16.65
CA ALA A 247 8.69 -13.55 17.28
C ALA A 247 8.85 -14.32 18.62
N ASP A 248 7.75 -14.87 19.15
CA ASP A 248 7.74 -15.65 20.39
C ASP A 248 8.20 -17.10 20.19
N PHE A 249 8.40 -17.55 18.94
CA PHE A 249 9.21 -18.73 18.64
C PHE A 249 10.68 -18.40 18.92
N ARG A 250 11.06 -18.37 20.20
CA ARG A 250 12.42 -18.67 20.59
C ARG A 250 12.67 -20.10 20.12
N PRO A 251 13.63 -20.37 19.21
CA PRO A 251 14.14 -21.72 19.10
C PRO A 251 14.63 -22.07 20.51
N LEU A 252 14.05 -23.10 21.12
CA LEU A 252 14.61 -23.66 22.34
C LEU A 252 16.02 -24.11 21.98
N SER A 253 17.00 -23.26 22.29
CA SER A 253 18.41 -23.62 22.28
C SER A 253 18.54 -24.91 23.09
N VAL A 254 19.04 -25.96 22.44
CA VAL A 254 19.15 -27.32 22.98
C VAL A 254 20.13 -27.39 24.17
N ASN A 255 20.71 -26.27 24.62
CA ASN A 255 21.78 -26.22 25.62
C ASN A 255 21.43 -25.64 26.99
N SER A 256 20.15 -25.58 27.39
CA SER A 256 19.79 -25.16 28.77
C SER A 256 19.07 -26.22 29.61
N ARG A 257 19.53 -27.47 29.53
CA ARG A 257 19.39 -28.42 30.65
C ARG A 257 20.55 -28.21 31.63
N ARG A 258 20.44 -27.21 32.50
CA ARG A 258 21.05 -27.11 33.85
C ARG A 258 21.12 -25.64 34.27
N ARG A 259 20.08 -25.15 34.94
CA ARG A 259 20.24 -24.30 36.13
C ARG A 259 18.90 -24.25 36.87
N ILE A 260 18.70 -25.22 37.75
CA ILE A 260 17.85 -25.03 38.93
C ILE A 260 18.57 -23.96 39.75
N GLN A 261 17.97 -22.80 39.92
CA GLN A 261 18.38 -21.86 40.95
C GLN A 261 17.15 -21.44 41.75
N ILE A 262 17.08 -22.09 42.91
CA ILE A 262 16.45 -21.66 44.15
C ILE A 262 16.87 -20.22 44.42
N PHE A 263 15.93 -19.33 44.71
CA PHE A 263 16.25 -18.13 45.46
C PHE A 263 15.33 -18.02 46.67
N ASP A 264 16.01 -17.77 47.76
CA ASP A 264 15.64 -17.91 49.16
C ASP A 264 15.13 -16.56 49.71
N SER A 265 14.34 -16.66 50.75
CA SER A 265 13.66 -15.60 51.49
C SER A 265 14.64 -14.82 52.38
N SER A 266 14.40 -13.53 52.62
CA SER A 266 14.71 -12.87 53.90
C SER A 266 14.01 -11.51 54.01
N ASP A 267 13.28 -11.36 55.11
CA ASP A 267 12.38 -10.29 55.55
C ASP A 267 13.09 -9.14 56.31
N GLU A 268 12.36 -8.04 56.59
CA GLU A 268 12.18 -7.34 57.90
C GLU A 268 11.32 -6.06 57.68
N GLU A 269 10.02 -6.07 58.05
CA GLU A 269 9.35 -5.49 59.26
C GLU A 269 9.06 -3.96 59.17
N GLU A 270 8.01 -3.31 59.69
CA GLU A 270 6.64 -3.57 60.22
C GLU A 270 5.98 -2.17 60.40
N GLU A 271 4.65 -2.03 60.24
CA GLU A 271 3.73 -1.30 61.15
C GLU A 271 2.30 -1.18 60.57
N GLU A 272 1.32 -1.52 61.41
CA GLU A 272 -0.13 -1.64 61.14
C GLU A 272 -0.89 -0.30 61.10
N ALA A 273 -2.02 -0.23 60.37
CA ALA A 273 -3.36 -0.18 60.99
C ALA A 273 -4.53 0.06 60.00
N ASP A 274 -5.57 -0.75 60.22
CA ASP A 274 -7.02 -0.48 60.10
C ASP A 274 -7.84 -0.94 58.86
N ARG A 275 -8.55 -2.07 59.09
CA ARG A 275 -9.97 -2.35 58.84
C ARG A 275 -10.55 -2.27 57.41
N SER A 276 -10.88 -3.44 56.86
CA SER A 276 -12.27 -3.98 56.81
C SER A 276 -12.53 -4.95 55.64
N ARG A 277 -13.24 -6.04 55.95
CA ARG A 277 -14.18 -6.82 55.11
C ARG A 277 -13.67 -7.96 54.20
N SER A 278 -13.86 -9.17 54.73
CA SER A 278 -14.50 -10.35 54.11
C SER A 278 -14.17 -10.71 52.65
N ASN A 279 -13.43 -11.81 52.48
CA ASN A 279 -13.55 -12.63 51.27
C ASN A 279 -13.44 -14.14 51.56
N SER A 280 -14.32 -14.88 50.90
CA SER A 280 -14.47 -16.33 50.98
C SER A 280 -13.64 -17.01 49.88
N SER A 281 -12.92 -18.07 50.27
CA SER A 281 -12.61 -19.28 49.47
C SER A 281 -12.11 -19.13 48.02
N SER A 282 -10.78 -19.10 47.84
CA SER A 282 -10.11 -19.41 46.56
C SER A 282 -9.67 -20.88 46.53
N ARG A 283 -10.37 -21.73 45.77
CA ARG A 283 -9.87 -23.05 45.34
C ARG A 283 -9.08 -22.88 44.04
N LEU A 284 -7.80 -23.23 44.09
CA LEU A 284 -6.92 -23.41 42.94
C LEU A 284 -7.41 -24.61 42.11
N HIS A 285 -7.74 -24.40 40.84
CA HIS A 285 -7.87 -25.48 39.86
C HIS A 285 -6.77 -25.36 38.81
N LEU A 286 -5.92 -26.38 38.83
CA LEU A 286 -4.80 -26.66 37.94
C LEU A 286 -5.30 -26.87 36.49
N GLY A 287 -4.93 -25.96 35.59
CA GLY A 287 -5.21 -26.07 34.16
C GLY A 287 -4.17 -26.94 33.44
N THR A 288 -4.61 -28.12 33.01
CA THR A 288 -3.89 -29.12 32.21
C THR A 288 -3.35 -28.53 30.91
N ARG A 289 -2.02 -28.39 30.80
CA ARG A 289 -1.33 -28.08 29.54
C ARG A 289 -1.42 -29.27 28.57
N ARG A 290 -2.23 -29.14 27.51
CA ARG A 290 -2.19 -30.05 26.35
C ARG A 290 -0.97 -29.72 25.50
N SER A 291 -0.04 -30.66 25.46
CA SER A 291 1.09 -30.69 24.53
C SER A 291 0.58 -31.13 23.16
N SER A 292 0.55 -30.21 22.19
CA SER A 292 0.33 -30.54 20.79
C SER A 292 1.67 -30.86 20.13
N ASN A 293 1.96 -32.16 20.03
CA ASN A 293 2.96 -32.69 19.10
C ASN A 293 2.54 -32.31 17.67
N THR A 294 3.22 -31.35 17.06
CA THR A 294 3.22 -31.17 15.60
C THR A 294 4.63 -31.44 15.10
N THR A 295 4.83 -32.66 14.63
CA THR A 295 5.96 -33.07 13.84
C THR A 295 5.79 -32.53 12.43
N ASN A 296 6.32 -31.35 12.15
CA ASN A 296 6.82 -30.98 10.82
C ASN A 296 7.86 -29.88 10.97
N SER A 297 9.07 -30.14 10.48
CA SER A 297 10.17 -29.20 10.38
C SER A 297 9.79 -28.05 9.43
N SER A 298 9.15 -26.99 9.91
CA SER A 298 8.78 -25.84 9.08
C SER A 298 9.69 -24.66 9.35
N LEU A 299 10.28 -24.12 8.29
CA LEU A 299 10.97 -22.83 8.28
C LEU A 299 10.16 -21.75 9.03
N PRO A 300 10.81 -20.79 9.69
CA PRO A 300 10.11 -19.76 10.45
C PRO A 300 9.22 -18.94 9.50
N ARG A 301 7.91 -18.91 9.77
CA ARG A 301 6.91 -18.21 8.94
C ARG A 301 7.12 -16.70 9.00
N THR A 302 7.09 -16.06 7.84
CA THR A 302 7.15 -14.60 7.71
C THR A 302 5.76 -13.98 7.68
N ILE A 303 5.68 -12.67 7.92
CA ILE A 303 4.43 -11.89 7.91
C ILE A 303 3.62 -11.99 6.60
N PHE A 304 4.25 -12.41 5.49
CA PHE A 304 3.58 -12.58 4.19
C PHE A 304 2.96 -13.96 3.98
N HIS A 305 3.26 -14.95 4.82
CA HIS A 305 2.77 -16.33 4.61
C HIS A 305 1.25 -16.41 4.66
N ARG A 306 0.60 -15.62 5.53
CA ARG A 306 -0.86 -15.50 5.55
C ARG A 306 -1.42 -15.03 4.20
N ALA A 307 -0.80 -14.03 3.58
CA ALA A 307 -1.24 -13.53 2.28
C ALA A 307 -0.95 -14.54 1.16
N LEU A 308 0.20 -15.24 1.22
CA LEU A 308 0.52 -16.29 0.25
C LEU A 308 -0.51 -17.42 0.27
N GLU A 309 -0.81 -17.94 1.46
CA GLU A 309 -1.79 -19.00 1.61
C GLU A 309 -3.20 -18.52 1.25
N ALA A 310 -3.60 -17.30 1.66
CA ALA A 310 -4.88 -16.70 1.27
C ALA A 310 -5.01 -16.52 -0.25
N SER A 311 -3.89 -16.30 -0.97
CA SER A 311 -3.92 -16.17 -2.42
C SER A 311 -4.35 -17.46 -3.15
N HIS A 312 -4.29 -18.62 -2.48
CA HIS A 312 -4.74 -19.90 -3.02
C HIS A 312 -6.22 -20.20 -2.76
N LEU A 313 -6.92 -19.33 -2.01
CA LEU A 313 -8.34 -19.49 -1.75
C LEU A 313 -9.18 -19.00 -2.94
N GLU A 314 -10.21 -19.76 -3.28
CA GLU A 314 -11.19 -19.40 -4.31
C GLU A 314 -12.51 -19.02 -3.64
N TRP A 315 -13.22 -18.02 -4.18
CA TRP A 315 -14.48 -17.53 -3.61
C TRP A 315 -15.64 -18.51 -3.75
N ASP A 316 -15.52 -19.48 -4.64
CA ASP A 316 -16.48 -20.57 -4.82
C ASP A 316 -16.24 -21.74 -3.84
N ASP A 317 -15.22 -21.64 -2.98
CA ASP A 317 -14.98 -22.63 -1.94
C ASP A 317 -16.15 -22.65 -0.95
N SER A 318 -16.77 -23.83 -0.84
CA SER A 318 -17.81 -24.16 0.13
C SER A 318 -17.47 -23.70 1.56
N HIS A 319 -16.18 -23.73 1.93
CA HIS A 319 -15.71 -23.38 3.26
C HIS A 319 -15.61 -21.87 3.48
N LEU A 320 -15.20 -21.11 2.46
CA LEU A 320 -15.15 -19.65 2.52
C LEU A 320 -16.56 -19.06 2.56
N ARG A 321 -17.49 -19.67 1.79
CA ARG A 321 -18.94 -19.43 1.89
C ARG A 321 -19.49 -19.73 3.29
N PHE A 322 -19.05 -20.83 3.90
CA PHE A 322 -19.50 -21.22 5.24
C PHE A 322 -19.00 -20.29 6.35
N ILE A 323 -17.75 -19.82 6.27
CA ILE A 323 -17.16 -18.81 7.18
C ILE A 323 -17.87 -17.45 7.03
N LEU A 324 -18.30 -17.11 5.82
CA LEU A 324 -19.06 -15.88 5.54
C LEU A 324 -20.48 -15.92 6.12
N GLU A 325 -21.10 -17.09 6.19
CA GLU A 325 -22.47 -17.26 6.66
C GLU A 325 -22.59 -17.45 8.18
N HIS A 326 -21.51 -17.84 8.88
CA HIS A 326 -21.53 -18.15 10.32
C HIS A 326 -20.46 -17.37 11.09
N ASP A 327 -20.88 -16.38 11.89
CA ASP A 327 -20.04 -15.59 12.84
C ASP A 327 -19.56 -16.39 14.08
N GLY A 328 -19.39 -17.71 14.00
CA GLY A 328 -19.02 -18.55 15.14
C GLY A 328 -18.53 -19.96 14.79
N PRO A 329 -17.88 -20.66 15.74
CA PRO A 329 -17.23 -21.95 15.46
C PRO A 329 -18.26 -23.06 15.29
N VAL A 330 -18.14 -23.84 14.21
CA VAL A 330 -18.99 -25.02 13.98
C VAL A 330 -18.14 -26.23 13.62
N VAL A 331 -18.42 -27.33 14.32
CA VAL A 331 -17.84 -28.65 14.14
C VAL A 331 -18.30 -29.23 12.79
N ILE A 332 -17.35 -29.43 11.87
CA ILE A 332 -17.60 -30.09 10.57
C ILE A 332 -17.58 -31.61 10.78
N TYR A 333 -18.66 -32.30 10.42
CA TYR A 333 -18.80 -33.76 10.53
C TYR A 333 -18.30 -34.55 9.30
N GLU A 334 -17.58 -33.91 8.38
CA GLU A 334 -17.03 -34.58 7.20
C GLU A 334 -15.52 -34.34 7.02
N PRO A 335 -14.72 -35.40 6.77
CA PRO A 335 -13.28 -35.30 6.65
C PRO A 335 -12.92 -34.88 5.21
N HIS A 336 -13.12 -33.62 4.88
CA HIS A 336 -12.37 -33.00 3.79
C HIS A 336 -11.07 -32.47 4.37
N SER A 337 -10.04 -33.29 4.26
CA SER A 337 -8.66 -32.93 4.59
C SER A 337 -8.16 -31.86 3.63
N SER A 338 -8.51 -30.60 3.87
CA SER A 338 -7.70 -29.49 3.39
C SER A 338 -6.62 -29.22 4.45
N ASP A 339 -5.35 -29.15 4.05
CA ASP A 339 -4.18 -28.89 4.91
C ASP A 339 -4.20 -27.50 5.60
N THR A 340 -5.35 -26.84 5.59
CA THR A 340 -5.55 -25.45 5.98
C THR A 340 -6.48 -25.30 7.19
N PHE A 341 -7.24 -26.32 7.60
CA PHE A 341 -8.19 -26.22 8.72
C PHE A 341 -8.15 -27.45 9.64
N ASN A 342 -8.46 -27.27 10.92
CA ASN A 342 -8.51 -28.36 11.89
C ASN A 342 -9.88 -29.06 11.85
N TYR A 343 -9.96 -30.24 12.47
CA TYR A 343 -11.17 -31.06 12.60
C TYR A 343 -12.33 -30.39 13.38
N GLN A 344 -12.12 -29.18 13.89
CA GLN A 344 -13.12 -28.36 14.59
C GLN A 344 -13.60 -27.17 13.72
N GLY A 345 -13.21 -27.10 12.44
CA GLY A 345 -13.60 -26.02 11.53
C GLY A 345 -12.82 -24.72 11.74
N TYR A 346 -11.82 -24.70 12.62
CA TYR A 346 -10.93 -23.54 12.73
C TYR A 346 -9.86 -23.59 11.64
N PRO A 347 -9.52 -22.46 11.01
CA PRO A 347 -8.27 -22.40 10.25
C PRO A 347 -7.14 -22.81 11.18
N LEU A 348 -6.23 -23.68 10.70
CA LEU A 348 -4.94 -23.97 11.34
C LEU A 348 -4.05 -22.70 11.52
N TRP A 349 -4.58 -21.55 11.14
CA TRP A 349 -3.97 -20.25 11.04
C TRP A 349 -4.59 -19.41 12.15
N ASN A 350 -3.91 -19.33 13.29
CA ASN A 350 -4.40 -18.60 14.45
C ASN A 350 -4.68 -17.12 14.10
N GLY A 351 -5.90 -16.63 14.35
CA GLY A 351 -6.26 -15.21 14.25
C GLY A 351 -6.94 -14.77 12.94
N MET A 352 -7.23 -15.68 12.00
CA MET A 352 -7.75 -15.31 10.67
C MET A 352 -9.25 -14.93 10.66
N SER A 353 -10.09 -15.40 11.58
CA SER A 353 -11.54 -15.10 11.56
C SER A 353 -11.82 -13.59 11.58
N LEU A 354 -11.20 -12.84 12.49
CA LEU A 354 -11.38 -11.38 12.58
C LEU A 354 -10.74 -10.62 11.41
N LEU A 355 -9.61 -11.08 10.89
CA LEU A 355 -8.90 -10.43 9.78
C LEU A 355 -9.57 -10.70 8.43
N LEU A 356 -10.12 -11.90 8.24
CA LEU A 356 -10.91 -12.26 7.07
C LEU A 356 -12.24 -11.49 7.11
N LEU A 357 -12.95 -11.45 8.24
CA LEU A 357 -14.15 -10.63 8.44
C LEU A 357 -13.87 -9.15 8.19
N TYR A 358 -12.72 -8.63 8.64
CA TYR A 358 -12.32 -7.24 8.40
C TYR A 358 -11.96 -6.99 6.92
N ALA A 359 -11.27 -7.92 6.25
CA ALA A 359 -10.98 -7.85 4.82
C ALA A 359 -12.28 -7.87 4.01
N LEU A 360 -13.21 -8.74 4.38
CA LEU A 360 -14.54 -8.87 3.80
C LEU A 360 -15.38 -7.60 4.00
N HIS A 361 -15.41 -7.06 5.22
CA HIS A 361 -16.08 -5.79 5.51
C HIS A 361 -15.44 -4.62 4.75
N THR A 362 -14.12 -4.62 4.56
CA THR A 362 -13.41 -3.57 3.81
C THR A 362 -13.65 -3.67 2.29
N ILE A 363 -13.85 -4.87 1.76
CA ILE A 363 -13.98 -5.15 0.32
C ILE A 363 -15.45 -5.15 -0.14
N PHE A 364 -16.39 -5.60 0.70
CA PHE A 364 -17.79 -5.86 0.31
C PHE A 364 -18.84 -4.89 0.90
N HIS A 365 -18.53 -4.12 1.94
CA HIS A 365 -19.49 -3.14 2.46
C HIS A 365 -19.36 -1.79 1.75
N ASN A 366 -20.37 -1.50 0.90
CA ASN A 366 -20.71 -0.17 0.37
C ASN A 366 -21.01 0.82 1.50
#